data_AF-A0A258Q328-F1
#
_entry.id   AF-A0A258Q328-F1
#
_cell.length_a   1.000
_cell.length_b   1.000
_cell.length_c   1.000
_cell.angle_alpha   90.00
_cell.angle_beta   90.00
_cell.angle_gamma   90.00
#
_symmetry.space_group_name_H-M   'P 1'
#
loop_
_entity.id
_entity.type
_entity.pdbx_description
1 polymer ?
#
loop_
_entity_poly.entity_id
_entity_poly.type
_entity_poly.pdbx_seq_one_letter_code
_entity_poly.pdbx_strand_id
1 'polypeptide(L)'
;HTNAFKINEDVVIPLPRMGEYTEGIERINIELSLKNKLQVLDGLESFLKKSSLPLGKGDEDYDIPTAEILGDRVHQALDLIGQVRVRWGEWLTNMDTHFPQLQDYSLRASWKAEVRAELRIIFGGLAFEPILNELEAIHKNILRKRVFVALHMHAGDGNVHTNIPVNSDDYEMLQDAHRAVDRIMKLARSLDGVISGEHGIGITKLEYLTEDELKDFRVYKKRVDPEGRFNKGKLMPHADLSMAYTPSFGLMGHESLIMQQSDIGAIADSVKDYSVKDCLRCGKCKPVCSTHVPRANLLYSPRDKILATSLLIEAFLYEEQTRRGVSIRHWEMFDDVAAHCTVCHKCLTPCPVKIDFGDVTMNMRNLLRKMGKQRFNPGTAASMLFLNATDPDTIKLARKTMIGWGYKLQRLGNDVFRKLARKQTAHPPATVNKPTVKEQVIFFVNKKMP
;
A
#
# COMPACT_ATOMS: atom_id res chain seq x y z
N HIS A 1 -0.17 -5.98 13.50
CA HIS A 1 0.79 -5.26 12.63
C HIS A 1 0.20 -3.91 12.28
N THR A 2 0.87 -2.81 12.63
CA THR A 2 0.49 -1.49 12.13
C THR A 2 0.83 -1.47 10.64
N ASN A 3 -0.18 -1.41 9.78
CA ASN A 3 -0.02 -1.11 8.34
C ASN A 3 0.40 0.38 8.18
N ALA A 4 1.39 0.82 8.96
CA ALA A 4 1.88 2.18 8.95
C ALA A 4 2.60 2.40 7.62
N PHE A 5 2.00 3.25 6.79
CA PHE A 5 2.59 3.75 5.57
C PHE A 5 3.46 4.94 5.94
N LYS A 6 4.47 5.27 5.13
CA LYS A 6 5.22 6.51 5.30
C LYS A 6 5.30 7.23 3.97
N ILE A 7 5.06 8.53 3.98
CA ILE A 7 5.49 9.40 2.90
C ILE A 7 6.99 9.61 3.10
N ASN A 8 7.77 9.31 2.08
CA ASN A 8 9.23 9.40 2.14
C ASN A 8 9.70 10.36 1.07
N GLU A 9 10.02 11.57 1.48
CA GLU A 9 10.61 12.59 0.61
C GLU A 9 12.11 12.66 0.86
N ASP A 10 12.85 13.03 -0.16
CA ASP A 10 14.29 13.28 -0.13
C ASP A 10 14.53 14.64 -0.77
N VAL A 11 15.21 15.52 -0.07
CA VAL A 11 15.62 16.84 -0.55
C VAL A 11 17.11 17.00 -0.36
N VAL A 12 17.76 17.80 -1.19
CA VAL A 12 19.16 18.15 -0.99
C VAL A 12 19.24 19.61 -0.59
N ILE A 13 19.83 19.86 0.57
CA ILE A 13 19.99 21.19 1.15
C ILE A 13 21.48 21.55 1.12
N PRO A 14 21.85 22.77 0.71
CA PRO A 14 23.24 23.23 0.82
C PRO A 14 23.75 23.08 2.25
N LEU A 15 24.93 22.45 2.43
CA LEU A 15 25.49 22.14 3.75
C LEU A 15 25.47 23.33 4.74
N PRO A 16 25.80 24.59 4.34
CA PRO A 16 25.75 25.72 5.26
C PRO A 16 24.34 26.06 5.78
N ARG A 17 23.28 25.64 5.07
CA ARG A 17 21.87 25.95 5.37
C ARG A 17 21.11 24.78 6.00
N MET A 18 21.80 23.70 6.34
CA MET A 18 21.23 22.52 7.00
C MET A 18 20.57 22.84 8.34
N GLY A 19 21.12 23.81 9.08
CA GLY A 19 20.55 24.30 10.33
C GLY A 19 19.17 24.94 10.12
N GLU A 20 19.06 25.84 9.14
CA GLU A 20 17.81 26.50 8.76
C GLU A 20 16.74 25.48 8.33
N TYR A 21 17.13 24.45 7.58
CA TYR A 21 16.19 23.38 7.20
C TYR A 21 15.68 22.62 8.42
N THR A 22 16.58 22.22 9.32
CA THR A 22 16.21 21.47 10.53
C THR A 22 15.29 22.30 11.43
N GLU A 23 15.57 23.60 11.56
CA GLU A 23 14.74 24.55 12.30
C GLU A 23 13.34 24.70 11.66
N GLY A 24 13.26 24.82 10.34
CA GLY A 24 12.00 24.87 9.63
C GLY A 24 11.17 23.59 9.77
N ILE A 25 11.80 22.41 9.81
CA ILE A 25 11.11 21.14 10.07
C ILE A 25 10.63 21.05 11.52
N GLU A 26 11.43 21.50 12.49
CA GLU A 26 11.01 21.54 13.89
C GLU A 26 9.80 22.46 14.07
N ARG A 27 9.77 23.61 13.39
CA ARG A 27 8.61 24.49 13.36
C ARG A 27 7.36 23.79 12.83
N ILE A 28 7.46 23.08 11.72
CA ILE A 28 6.36 22.29 11.16
C ILE A 28 5.87 21.27 12.20
N ASN A 29 6.78 20.57 12.88
CA ASN A 29 6.44 19.60 13.91
C ASN A 29 5.73 20.20 15.12
N ILE A 30 6.17 21.37 15.59
CA ILE A 30 5.53 22.09 16.71
C ILE A 30 4.11 22.51 16.34
N GLU A 31 3.92 23.08 15.15
CA GLU A 31 2.59 23.48 14.66
C GLU A 31 1.64 22.27 14.52
N LEU A 32 2.09 21.18 13.92
CA LEU A 32 1.31 19.93 13.82
C LEU A 32 0.99 19.35 15.20
N SER A 33 1.93 19.43 16.14
CA SER A 33 1.73 18.98 17.53
C SER A 33 0.67 19.81 18.24
N LEU A 34 0.72 21.15 18.11
CA LEU A 34 -0.27 22.05 18.70
C LEU A 34 -1.66 21.85 18.08
N LYS A 35 -1.74 21.74 16.75
CA LYS A 35 -3.00 21.43 16.06
C LYS A 35 -3.64 20.14 16.59
N ASN A 36 -2.86 19.07 16.71
CA ASN A 36 -3.36 17.80 17.25
C ASN A 36 -3.81 17.91 18.72
N LYS A 37 -3.09 18.68 19.54
CA LYS A 37 -3.48 18.93 20.93
C LYS A 37 -4.78 19.75 21.03
N LEU A 38 -5.00 20.72 20.15
CA LEU A 38 -6.25 21.46 20.07
C LEU A 38 -7.43 20.54 19.66
N GLN A 39 -7.20 19.63 18.72
CA GLN A 39 -8.19 18.59 18.37
C GLN A 39 -8.51 17.69 19.57
N VAL A 40 -7.51 17.36 20.42
CA VAL A 40 -7.77 16.65 21.69
C VAL A 40 -8.74 17.46 22.54
N LEU A 41 -8.50 18.76 22.74
CA LEU A 41 -9.42 19.61 23.50
C LEU A 41 -10.85 19.62 22.92
N ASP A 42 -10.99 19.66 21.59
CA ASP A 42 -12.30 19.57 20.91
C ASP A 42 -13.03 18.26 21.23
N GLY A 43 -12.32 17.15 21.19
CA GLY A 43 -12.87 15.83 21.50
C GLY A 43 -13.33 15.72 22.96
N LEU A 44 -12.55 16.26 23.89
CA LEU A 44 -12.87 16.24 25.32
C LEU A 44 -14.07 17.15 25.61
N GLU A 45 -14.08 18.36 25.06
CA GLU A 45 -15.20 19.29 25.20
C GLU A 45 -16.51 18.70 24.64
N SER A 46 -16.44 18.10 23.45
CA SER A 46 -17.59 17.43 22.82
C SER A 46 -18.12 16.27 23.67
N PHE A 47 -17.24 15.52 24.33
CA PHE A 47 -17.63 14.45 25.24
C PHE A 47 -18.28 15.00 26.52
N LEU A 48 -17.68 16.00 27.16
CA LEU A 48 -18.16 16.59 28.41
C LEU A 48 -19.49 17.33 28.25
N LYS A 49 -19.80 17.84 27.05
CA LYS A 49 -21.10 18.45 26.72
C LYS A 49 -22.22 17.45 26.45
N LYS A 50 -21.96 16.14 26.44
CA LYS A 50 -23.01 15.13 26.27
C LYS A 50 -23.96 15.16 27.47
N SER A 51 -25.25 15.01 27.21
CA SER A 51 -26.30 15.02 28.23
C SER A 51 -26.21 13.85 29.23
N SER A 52 -25.52 12.76 28.87
CA SER A 52 -25.35 11.57 29.71
C SER A 52 -23.88 11.16 29.76
N LEU A 53 -23.21 11.50 30.86
CA LEU A 53 -21.83 11.04 31.13
C LEU A 53 -21.85 9.71 31.88
N PRO A 54 -20.93 8.78 31.57
CA PRO A 54 -20.88 7.48 32.22
C PRO A 54 -20.39 7.61 33.67
N LEU A 55 -21.16 7.12 34.64
CA LEU A 55 -20.73 7.06 36.04
C LEU A 55 -20.44 5.61 36.45
N GLY A 56 -19.47 5.43 37.34
CA GLY A 56 -19.15 4.15 37.96
C GLY A 56 -20.24 3.72 38.93
N LYS A 57 -20.28 2.42 39.28
CA LYS A 57 -21.14 1.94 40.36
C LYS A 57 -20.65 2.55 41.66
N GLY A 58 -21.47 3.37 42.32
CA GLY A 58 -21.22 3.80 43.69
C GLY A 58 -21.37 2.61 44.65
N ASP A 59 -20.71 2.70 45.80
CA ASP A 59 -21.00 1.82 46.94
C ASP A 59 -22.43 2.13 47.41
N GLU A 60 -23.34 1.17 47.22
CA GLU A 60 -24.66 0.95 47.83
C GLU A 60 -25.65 2.14 48.01
N ASP A 61 -26.84 1.97 47.41
CA ASP A 61 -28.15 2.45 47.90
C ASP A 61 -28.45 3.95 48.03
N TYR A 62 -28.10 4.78 47.05
CA TYR A 62 -28.80 6.06 46.86
C TYR A 62 -29.16 6.35 45.40
N ASP A 63 -30.45 6.55 45.15
CA ASP A 63 -31.08 7.00 43.89
C ASP A 63 -30.78 8.49 43.64
N ILE A 64 -29.51 8.90 43.72
CA ILE A 64 -29.09 10.30 43.51
C ILE A 64 -29.12 10.59 42.00
N PRO A 65 -29.85 11.61 41.53
CA PRO A 65 -29.82 12.01 40.13
C PRO A 65 -28.40 12.31 39.66
N THR A 66 -28.03 11.81 38.48
CA THR A 66 -26.71 11.98 37.84
C THR A 66 -26.23 13.44 37.82
N ALA A 67 -27.15 14.41 37.69
CA ALA A 67 -26.85 15.84 37.72
C ALA A 67 -26.29 16.32 39.08
N GLU A 68 -26.77 15.75 40.18
CA GLU A 68 -26.33 16.10 41.53
C GLU A 68 -24.96 15.48 41.86
N ILE A 69 -24.67 14.29 41.32
CA ILE A 69 -23.36 13.63 41.43
C ILE A 69 -22.29 14.39 40.64
N LEU A 70 -22.62 14.88 39.44
CA LEU A 70 -21.69 15.63 38.59
C LEU A 70 -21.46 17.06 39.12
N GLY A 71 -22.48 17.69 39.72
CA GLY A 71 -22.41 19.05 40.27
C GLY A 71 -21.80 20.04 39.28
N ASP A 72 -20.85 20.85 39.75
CA ASP A 72 -20.13 21.86 38.95
C ASP A 72 -18.87 21.31 38.24
N ARG A 73 -18.55 20.02 38.39
CA ARG A 73 -17.30 19.43 37.88
C ARG A 73 -17.18 19.51 36.37
N VAL A 74 -18.30 19.32 35.66
CA VAL A 74 -18.32 19.43 34.19
C VAL A 74 -18.02 20.86 33.76
N HIS A 75 -18.59 21.86 34.44
CA HIS A 75 -18.33 23.26 34.14
C HIS A 75 -16.86 23.62 34.41
N GLN A 76 -16.30 23.21 35.56
CA GLN A 76 -14.88 23.38 35.87
C GLN A 76 -13.94 22.73 34.83
N ALA A 77 -14.30 21.53 34.35
CA ALA A 77 -13.55 20.84 33.30
C ALA A 77 -13.62 21.59 31.96
N LEU A 78 -14.78 22.14 31.61
CA LEU A 78 -14.96 22.95 30.39
C LEU A 78 -14.20 24.28 30.47
N ASP A 79 -14.21 24.94 31.64
CA ASP A 79 -13.45 26.17 31.88
C ASP A 79 -11.94 25.93 31.76
N LEU A 80 -11.43 24.85 32.37
CA LEU A 80 -10.04 24.42 32.21
C LEU A 80 -9.69 24.22 30.73
N ILE A 81 -10.51 23.47 29.99
CA ILE A 81 -10.30 23.23 28.56
C ILE A 81 -10.29 24.54 27.78
N GLY A 82 -11.22 25.46 28.08
CA GLY A 82 -11.30 26.78 27.46
C GLY A 82 -10.04 27.62 27.68
N GLN A 83 -9.54 27.69 28.91
CA GLN A 83 -8.32 28.44 29.24
C GLN A 83 -7.09 27.85 28.54
N VAL A 84 -6.93 26.53 28.55
CA VAL A 84 -5.82 25.84 27.87
C VAL A 84 -5.91 26.04 26.36
N ARG A 85 -7.12 25.96 25.78
CA ARG A 85 -7.37 26.17 24.35
C ARG A 85 -6.97 27.57 23.90
N VAL A 86 -7.34 28.61 24.63
CA VAL A 86 -6.98 30.00 24.30
C VAL A 86 -5.46 30.14 24.24
N ARG A 87 -4.76 29.64 25.26
CA ARG A 87 -3.30 29.75 25.37
C ARG A 87 -2.56 28.95 24.29
N TRP A 88 -2.93 27.69 24.07
CA TRP A 88 -2.31 26.88 23.01
C TRP A 88 -2.65 27.40 21.61
N GLY A 89 -3.87 27.94 21.42
CA GLY A 89 -4.30 28.57 20.18
C GLY A 89 -3.57 29.87 19.87
N GLU A 90 -3.29 30.68 20.90
CA GLU A 90 -2.44 31.87 20.80
C GLU A 90 -1.03 31.51 20.33
N TRP A 91 -0.41 30.48 20.94
CA TRP A 91 0.92 30.01 20.53
C TRP A 91 0.96 29.52 19.08
N LEU A 92 -0.08 28.82 18.63
CA LEU A 92 -0.19 28.35 17.25
C LEU A 92 -0.37 29.51 16.26
N THR A 93 -1.16 30.52 16.63
CA THR A 93 -1.45 31.68 15.76
C THR A 93 -0.25 32.62 15.67
N ASN A 94 0.48 32.81 16.77
CA ASN A 94 1.63 33.69 16.88
C ASN A 94 2.95 32.90 16.90
N MET A 95 3.10 31.94 15.99
CA MET A 95 4.23 31.00 15.98
C MET A 95 5.59 31.71 15.86
N ASP A 96 5.70 32.79 15.09
CA ASP A 96 6.96 33.54 14.96
C ASP A 96 7.48 34.08 16.30
N THR A 97 6.58 34.45 17.20
CA THR A 97 6.93 35.00 18.53
C THR A 97 7.25 33.92 19.55
N HIS A 98 6.58 32.76 19.46
CA HIS A 98 6.66 31.71 20.47
C HIS A 98 7.56 30.54 20.08
N PHE A 99 7.97 30.44 18.81
CA PHE A 99 8.75 29.30 18.32
C PHE A 99 10.05 29.06 19.11
N PRO A 100 10.90 30.06 19.42
CA PRO A 100 12.11 29.84 20.19
C PRO A 100 11.84 29.19 21.56
N GLN A 101 10.81 29.66 22.27
CA GLN A 101 10.43 29.17 23.58
C GLN A 101 9.76 27.78 23.52
N LEU A 102 9.05 27.48 22.43
CA LEU A 102 8.48 26.15 22.20
C LEU A 102 9.56 25.13 21.82
N GLN A 103 10.59 25.57 21.09
CA GLN A 103 11.73 24.78 20.67
C GLN A 103 12.67 24.42 21.83
N ASP A 104 12.96 25.37 22.73
CA ASP A 104 13.80 25.15 23.91
C ASP A 104 13.05 24.53 25.11
N TYR A 105 11.75 24.31 24.95
CA TYR A 105 10.81 23.77 25.95
C TYR A 105 10.51 24.68 27.15
N SER A 106 10.87 25.97 27.12
CA SER A 106 10.45 26.94 28.13
C SER A 106 8.94 27.20 28.09
N LEU A 107 8.33 27.18 26.90
CA LEU A 107 6.89 27.01 26.72
C LEU A 107 6.59 25.57 26.33
N ARG A 108 5.63 24.93 27.02
CA ARG A 108 5.30 23.52 26.76
C ARG A 108 3.81 23.24 26.86
N ALA A 109 3.17 23.02 25.70
CA ALA A 109 1.82 22.47 25.64
C ALA A 109 1.82 21.00 26.08
N SER A 110 1.33 20.70 27.27
CA SER A 110 1.41 19.37 27.88
C SER A 110 0.04 18.83 28.29
N TRP A 111 -0.49 17.88 27.51
CA TRP A 111 -1.67 17.09 27.89
C TRP A 111 -1.55 16.50 29.29
N LYS A 112 -0.37 15.95 29.63
CA LYS A 112 -0.19 15.24 30.91
C LYS A 112 -0.25 16.19 32.11
N ALA A 113 0.34 17.37 31.99
CA ALA A 113 0.51 18.29 33.11
C ALA A 113 -0.62 19.31 33.20
N GLU A 114 -1.06 19.87 32.08
CA GLU A 114 -1.98 21.02 32.07
C GLU A 114 -3.45 20.61 31.95
N VAL A 115 -3.73 19.38 31.52
CA VAL A 115 -5.10 18.94 31.24
C VAL A 115 -5.43 17.67 32.01
N ARG A 116 -4.71 16.57 31.78
CA ARG A 116 -4.99 15.28 32.42
C ARG A 116 -4.85 15.32 33.94
N ALA A 117 -3.82 16.00 34.46
CA ALA A 117 -3.62 16.10 35.91
C ALA A 117 -4.79 16.83 36.57
N GLU A 118 -5.17 17.98 36.02
CA GLU A 118 -6.30 18.78 36.50
C GLU A 118 -7.65 18.06 36.34
N LEU A 119 -7.90 17.41 35.20
CA LEU A 119 -9.11 16.61 35.01
C LEU A 119 -9.22 15.45 36.01
N ARG A 120 -8.10 14.85 36.44
CA ARG A 120 -8.09 13.82 37.50
C ARG A 120 -8.41 14.39 38.89
N ILE A 121 -8.08 15.65 39.14
CA ILE A 121 -8.46 16.36 40.36
C ILE A 121 -9.98 16.66 40.32
N ILE A 122 -10.46 17.19 39.18
CA ILE A 122 -11.88 17.52 38.97
C ILE A 122 -12.76 16.27 39.03
N PHE A 123 -12.34 15.15 38.44
CA PHE A 123 -13.07 13.88 38.43
C PHE A 123 -12.44 12.86 39.41
N GLY A 124 -12.11 13.30 40.63
CA GLY A 124 -11.57 12.41 41.66
C GLY A 124 -12.62 11.48 42.26
N GLY A 125 -12.28 10.20 42.42
CA GLY A 125 -13.10 9.18 43.07
C GLY A 125 -13.57 8.06 42.12
N LEU A 126 -13.94 6.91 42.68
CA LEU A 126 -14.34 5.71 41.91
C LEU A 126 -15.56 5.96 41.02
N ALA A 127 -16.47 6.83 41.44
CA ALA A 127 -17.68 7.18 40.69
C ALA A 127 -17.40 7.83 39.32
N PHE A 128 -16.24 8.47 39.14
CA PHE A 128 -15.89 9.16 37.89
C PHE A 128 -14.81 8.46 37.06
N GLU A 129 -14.34 7.28 37.49
CA GLU A 129 -13.35 6.51 36.76
C GLU A 129 -13.75 6.23 35.29
N PRO A 130 -15.04 5.92 34.96
CA PRO A 130 -15.45 5.76 33.57
C PRO A 130 -15.28 7.04 32.71
N ILE A 131 -15.51 8.23 33.28
CA ILE A 131 -15.27 9.51 32.60
C ILE A 131 -13.78 9.66 32.29
N LEU A 132 -12.92 9.44 33.29
CA LEU A 132 -11.47 9.54 33.11
C LEU A 132 -10.93 8.57 32.05
N ASN A 133 -11.45 7.34 32.05
CA ASN A 133 -11.09 6.32 31.05
C ASN A 133 -11.50 6.74 29.64
N GLU A 134 -12.69 7.32 29.48
CA GLU A 134 -13.16 7.82 28.18
C GLU A 134 -12.34 9.04 27.72
N LEU A 135 -12.01 9.97 28.60
CA LEU A 135 -11.13 11.10 28.30
C LEU A 135 -9.73 10.61 27.84
N GLU A 136 -9.17 9.58 28.49
CA GLU A 136 -7.93 8.96 28.04
C GLU A 136 -8.06 8.23 26.70
N ALA A 137 -9.19 7.57 26.45
CA ALA A 137 -9.48 6.90 25.19
C ALA A 137 -9.57 7.90 24.04
N ILE A 138 -10.27 9.02 24.23
CA ILE A 138 -10.36 10.15 23.28
C ILE A 138 -8.96 10.67 22.95
N HIS A 139 -8.14 10.97 23.97
CA HIS A 139 -6.77 11.41 23.74
C HIS A 139 -5.94 10.38 22.94
N LYS A 140 -6.00 9.09 23.29
CA LYS A 140 -5.28 8.03 22.56
C LYS A 140 -5.73 7.92 21.10
N ASN A 141 -7.02 8.04 20.84
CA ASN A 141 -7.59 7.97 19.49
C ASN A 141 -7.12 9.15 18.63
N ILE A 142 -7.11 10.37 19.18
CA ILE A 142 -6.67 11.56 18.44
C ILE A 142 -5.15 11.61 18.29
N LEU A 143 -4.39 11.19 19.31
CA LEU A 143 -2.92 11.13 19.27
C LEU A 143 -2.42 10.21 18.15
N ARG A 144 -3.13 9.11 17.88
CA ARG A 144 -2.81 8.17 16.78
C ARG A 144 -2.86 8.82 15.40
N LYS A 145 -3.59 9.92 15.25
CA LYS A 145 -3.73 10.69 14.00
C LYS A 145 -2.70 11.80 13.86
N ARG A 146 -1.81 11.97 14.84
CA ARG A 146 -0.82 13.05 14.85
C ARG A 146 0.22 12.84 13.76
N VAL A 147 0.26 13.77 12.81
CA VAL A 147 1.32 13.86 11.81
C VAL A 147 2.58 14.46 12.44
N PHE A 148 3.73 13.88 12.13
CA PHE A 148 5.04 14.44 12.45
C PHE A 148 6.05 14.05 11.37
N VAL A 149 7.09 14.86 11.26
CA VAL A 149 8.17 14.73 10.30
C VAL A 149 9.42 14.25 11.02
N ALA A 150 9.99 13.15 10.54
CA ALA A 150 11.23 12.56 11.05
C ALA A 150 12.33 12.71 10.00
N LEU A 151 13.48 13.23 10.40
CA LEU A 151 14.64 13.43 9.52
C LEU A 151 15.66 12.30 9.68
N HIS A 152 16.15 11.82 8.55
CA HIS A 152 17.34 11.00 8.42
C HIS A 152 18.20 11.63 7.33
N MET A 153 19.52 11.68 7.46
CA MET A 153 20.36 12.40 6.48
C MET A 153 21.64 11.68 6.13
N HIS A 154 22.05 11.86 4.88
CA HIS A 154 23.42 11.70 4.43
C HIS A 154 24.10 13.05 4.59
N ALA A 155 24.61 13.34 5.79
CA ALA A 155 25.10 14.68 6.13
C ALA A 155 26.26 15.17 5.23
N GLY A 156 26.99 14.26 4.58
CA GLY A 156 28.14 14.59 3.74
C GLY A 156 27.81 15.23 2.40
N ASP A 157 26.62 14.98 1.85
CA ASP A 157 26.17 15.52 0.55
C ASP A 157 24.91 16.39 0.64
N GLY A 158 24.42 16.63 1.86
CA GLY A 158 23.25 17.46 2.12
C GLY A 158 21.91 16.79 1.79
N ASN A 159 21.92 15.48 1.48
CA ASN A 159 20.70 14.73 1.19
C ASN A 159 19.96 14.38 2.49
N VAL A 160 18.74 14.91 2.63
CA VAL A 160 17.88 14.75 3.80
C VAL A 160 16.61 14.01 3.44
N HIS A 161 16.48 12.81 4.01
CA HIS A 161 15.27 12.00 3.99
C HIS A 161 14.27 12.50 5.03
N THR A 162 13.17 13.03 4.54
CA THR A 162 12.08 13.62 5.30
C THR A 162 10.90 12.64 5.30
N ASN A 163 10.75 11.92 6.41
CA ASN A 163 9.80 10.82 6.55
C ASN A 163 8.58 11.26 7.35
N ILE A 164 7.38 10.98 6.85
CA ILE A 164 6.12 11.29 7.52
C ILE A 164 5.32 9.99 7.69
N PRO A 165 5.29 9.40 8.90
CA PRO A 165 4.47 8.22 9.18
C PRO A 165 2.98 8.58 9.12
N VAL A 166 2.20 7.79 8.40
CA VAL A 166 0.77 8.01 8.22
C VAL A 166 -0.03 6.70 8.27
N ASN A 167 -1.30 6.83 8.65
CA ASN A 167 -2.27 5.74 8.57
C ASN A 167 -3.05 5.91 7.25
N SER A 168 -2.95 4.93 6.36
CA SER A 168 -3.55 4.98 5.02
C SER A 168 -5.09 4.94 5.00
N ASP A 169 -5.71 4.67 6.14
CA ASP A 169 -7.15 4.66 6.38
C ASP A 169 -7.68 5.96 7.01
N ASP A 170 -6.80 6.92 7.36
CA ASP A 170 -7.18 8.23 7.90
C ASP A 170 -6.95 9.34 6.85
N TYR A 171 -8.03 9.71 6.16
CA TYR A 171 -8.00 10.73 5.11
C TYR A 171 -7.60 12.12 5.62
N GLU A 172 -8.01 12.50 6.84
CA GLU A 172 -7.65 13.80 7.41
C GLU A 172 -6.15 13.85 7.71
N MET A 173 -5.62 12.76 8.26
CA MET A 173 -4.18 12.60 8.49
C MET A 173 -3.38 12.68 7.18
N LEU A 174 -3.86 12.04 6.11
CA LEU A 174 -3.22 12.11 4.79
C LEU A 174 -3.23 13.54 4.23
N GLN A 175 -4.33 14.28 4.36
CA GLN A 175 -4.39 15.68 3.93
C GLN A 175 -3.42 16.57 4.73
N ASP A 176 -3.31 16.36 6.04
CA ASP A 176 -2.32 17.04 6.87
C ASP A 176 -0.88 16.71 6.45
N ALA A 177 -0.62 15.45 6.13
CA ALA A 177 0.68 15.02 5.65
C ALA A 177 1.02 15.66 4.28
N HIS A 178 0.07 15.71 3.33
CA HIS A 178 0.27 16.40 2.05
C HIS A 178 0.55 17.90 2.22
N ARG A 179 -0.20 18.58 3.10
CA ARG A 179 0.08 19.99 3.45
C ARG A 179 1.48 20.17 4.06
N ALA A 180 1.94 19.22 4.86
CA ALA A 180 3.30 19.24 5.39
C ALA A 180 4.34 19.06 4.28
N VAL A 181 4.12 18.13 3.33
CA VAL A 181 4.99 17.96 2.15
C VAL A 181 5.10 19.24 1.35
N ASP A 182 3.98 19.93 1.06
CA ASP A 182 4.02 21.22 0.34
C ASP A 182 4.91 22.25 1.02
N ARG A 183 4.85 22.32 2.35
CA ARG A 183 5.67 23.22 3.15
C ARG A 183 7.14 22.82 3.14
N ILE A 184 7.43 21.52 3.23
CA ILE A 184 8.78 20.96 3.12
C ILE A 184 9.40 21.30 1.76
N MET A 185 8.65 21.12 0.67
CA MET A 185 9.14 21.40 -0.68
C MET A 185 9.41 22.91 -0.89
N LYS A 186 8.53 23.77 -0.38
CA LYS A 186 8.74 25.23 -0.39
C LYS A 186 9.96 25.63 0.43
N LEU A 187 10.14 25.05 1.61
CA LEU A 187 11.29 25.29 2.48
C LEU A 187 12.59 24.86 1.79
N ALA A 188 12.65 23.66 1.21
CA ALA A 188 13.83 23.19 0.50
C ALA A 188 14.23 24.16 -0.63
N ARG A 189 13.25 24.65 -1.41
CA ARG A 189 13.49 25.63 -2.49
C ARG A 189 13.93 26.99 -1.96
N SER A 190 13.35 27.49 -0.86
CA SER A 190 13.76 28.79 -0.28
C SER A 190 15.17 28.76 0.30
N LEU A 191 15.69 27.56 0.59
CA LEU A 191 17.05 27.34 1.04
C LEU A 191 18.05 27.11 -0.12
N ASP A 192 17.68 27.42 -1.36
CA ASP A 192 18.44 27.12 -2.58
C ASP A 192 18.78 25.62 -2.73
N GLY A 193 17.94 24.76 -2.14
CA GLY A 193 18.02 23.32 -2.26
C GLY A 193 17.26 22.77 -3.46
N VAL A 194 17.36 21.46 -3.65
CA VAL A 194 16.60 20.72 -4.66
C VAL A 194 15.62 19.75 -4.03
N ILE A 195 14.45 19.60 -4.66
CA ILE A 195 13.32 18.81 -4.17
C ILE A 195 13.49 17.30 -4.31
N SER A 196 14.61 16.84 -4.87
CA SER A 196 14.94 15.42 -4.99
C SER A 196 16.45 15.21 -5.00
N GLY A 197 16.92 14.25 -4.21
CA GLY A 197 18.31 13.78 -4.21
C GLY A 197 18.48 12.47 -4.98
N GLU A 198 17.83 11.39 -4.52
CA GLU A 198 18.00 10.02 -5.01
C GLU A 198 16.71 9.35 -5.54
N HIS A 199 15.52 9.72 -5.06
CA HIS A 199 14.29 9.02 -5.45
C HIS A 199 13.73 9.43 -6.82
N GLY A 200 14.24 10.54 -7.37
CA GLY A 200 13.73 11.16 -8.59
C GLY A 200 12.38 11.87 -8.40
N ILE A 201 11.84 12.39 -9.50
CA ILE A 201 10.64 13.26 -9.48
C ILE A 201 9.33 12.45 -9.45
N GLY A 202 9.27 11.35 -10.21
CA GLY A 202 8.05 10.53 -10.29
C GLY A 202 6.82 11.30 -10.78
N ILE A 203 5.67 11.06 -10.14
CA ILE A 203 4.45 11.87 -10.31
C ILE A 203 4.21 12.78 -9.10
N THR A 204 4.68 12.36 -7.91
CA THR A 204 4.46 13.03 -6.63
C THR A 204 5.18 14.37 -6.51
N LYS A 205 6.28 14.57 -7.25
CA LYS A 205 7.05 15.83 -7.19
C LYS A 205 6.93 16.70 -8.43
N LEU A 206 6.16 16.27 -9.44
CA LEU A 206 6.02 17.03 -10.70
C LEU A 206 5.38 18.40 -10.48
N GLU A 207 4.45 18.50 -9.53
CA GLU A 207 3.75 19.75 -9.21
C GLU A 207 4.64 20.82 -8.58
N TYR A 208 5.81 20.45 -8.05
CA TYR A 208 6.80 21.37 -7.46
C TYR A 208 7.90 21.78 -8.45
N LEU A 209 7.82 21.33 -9.70
CA LEU A 209 8.70 21.77 -10.78
C LEU A 209 8.06 22.91 -11.57
N THR A 210 8.88 23.86 -11.97
CA THR A 210 8.49 24.97 -12.83
C THR A 210 8.35 24.54 -14.29
N GLU A 211 7.61 25.30 -15.08
CA GLU A 211 7.49 25.05 -16.51
C GLU A 211 8.83 25.16 -17.25
N ASP A 212 9.72 26.06 -16.81
CA ASP A 212 11.07 26.19 -17.37
C ASP A 212 11.92 24.93 -17.12
N GLU A 213 11.80 24.30 -15.94
CA GLU A 213 12.47 23.02 -15.65
C GLU A 213 11.89 21.85 -16.47
N LEU A 214 10.60 21.88 -16.82
CA LEU A 214 9.90 20.77 -17.48
C LEU A 214 9.88 20.84 -19.01
N LYS A 215 9.99 22.04 -19.59
CA LYS A 215 9.78 22.30 -21.02
C LYS A 215 10.62 21.39 -21.92
N ASP A 216 11.91 21.30 -21.66
CA ASP A 216 12.84 20.54 -22.52
C ASP A 216 12.59 19.04 -22.42
N PHE A 217 12.25 18.53 -21.23
CA PHE A 217 11.85 17.13 -21.05
C PHE A 217 10.56 16.81 -21.80
N ARG A 218 9.59 17.71 -21.80
CA ARG A 218 8.33 17.56 -22.54
C ARG A 218 8.57 17.54 -24.05
N VAL A 219 9.40 18.44 -24.57
CA VAL A 219 9.79 18.48 -25.99
C VAL A 219 10.49 17.18 -26.38
N TYR A 220 11.46 16.73 -25.56
CA TYR A 220 12.16 15.47 -25.78
C TYR A 220 11.20 14.28 -25.78
N LYS A 221 10.32 14.18 -24.77
CA LYS A 221 9.35 13.09 -24.65
C LYS A 221 8.42 13.02 -25.86
N LYS A 222 7.89 14.15 -26.32
CA LYS A 222 7.04 14.20 -27.52
C LYS A 222 7.77 13.74 -28.77
N ARG A 223 9.08 13.99 -28.88
CA ARG A 223 9.90 13.56 -30.01
C ARG A 223 10.14 12.04 -30.02
N VAL A 224 10.42 11.44 -28.86
CA VAL A 224 10.82 10.02 -28.75
C VAL A 224 9.66 9.07 -28.49
N ASP A 225 8.55 9.56 -27.93
CA ASP A 225 7.33 8.81 -27.63
C ASP A 225 6.09 9.58 -28.12
N PRO A 226 5.95 9.80 -29.44
CA PRO A 226 4.85 10.59 -30.00
C PRO A 226 3.48 9.96 -29.73
N GLU A 227 3.43 8.65 -29.52
CA GLU A 227 2.19 7.91 -29.21
C GLU A 227 1.90 7.80 -27.71
N GLY A 228 2.79 8.29 -26.84
CA GLY A 228 2.60 8.30 -25.38
C GLY A 228 2.54 6.91 -24.75
N ARG A 229 3.30 5.95 -25.26
CA ARG A 229 3.34 4.54 -24.80
C ARG A 229 4.10 4.39 -23.48
N PHE A 230 5.04 5.29 -23.16
CA PHE A 230 5.88 5.19 -21.97
C PHE A 230 5.38 6.08 -20.83
N ASN A 231 4.84 5.46 -19.77
CA ASN A 231 4.30 6.17 -18.60
C ASN A 231 3.36 7.31 -19.04
N LYS A 232 2.28 6.92 -19.73
CA LYS A 232 1.29 7.85 -20.31
C LYS A 232 0.84 8.88 -19.28
N GLY A 233 0.76 10.14 -19.69
CA GLY A 233 0.39 11.25 -18.81
C GLY A 233 1.55 11.82 -17.98
N LYS A 234 2.57 11.04 -17.57
CA LYS A 234 3.68 11.58 -16.78
C LYS A 234 4.50 12.61 -17.57
N LEU A 235 4.95 13.66 -16.88
CA LEU A 235 5.64 14.85 -17.41
C LEU A 235 4.75 15.74 -18.29
N MET A 236 3.47 15.46 -18.48
CA MET A 236 2.55 16.31 -19.25
C MET A 236 1.88 17.35 -18.33
N PRO A 237 1.23 18.40 -18.88
CA PRO A 237 0.34 19.24 -18.08
C PRO A 237 -0.71 18.40 -17.35
N HIS A 238 -1.04 18.76 -16.10
CA HIS A 238 -1.98 18.03 -15.23
C HIS A 238 -1.57 16.59 -14.88
N ALA A 239 -0.26 16.30 -14.94
CA ALA A 239 0.30 15.05 -14.47
C ALA A 239 0.53 15.08 -12.95
N ASP A 240 -0.55 15.21 -12.19
CA ASP A 240 -0.55 15.30 -10.73
C ASP A 240 -1.21 14.05 -10.10
N LEU A 241 -1.30 14.06 -8.76
CA LEU A 241 -1.90 12.97 -7.99
C LEU A 241 -3.43 12.91 -8.10
N SER A 242 -4.11 13.89 -8.72
CA SER A 242 -5.57 13.85 -8.88
C SER A 242 -6.05 12.68 -9.75
N MET A 243 -5.18 12.19 -10.65
CA MET A 243 -5.45 11.01 -11.47
C MET A 243 -4.88 9.72 -10.88
N ALA A 244 -4.23 9.78 -9.70
CA ALA A 244 -3.66 8.62 -9.04
C ALA A 244 -4.73 7.93 -8.18
N TYR A 245 -5.11 6.70 -8.56
CA TYR A 245 -5.89 5.83 -7.69
C TYR A 245 -4.94 4.91 -6.93
N THR A 246 -4.95 5.02 -5.60
CA THR A 246 -4.20 4.12 -4.70
C THR A 246 -5.20 3.47 -3.74
N PRO A 247 -5.54 2.18 -3.93
CA PRO A 247 -6.46 1.53 -3.01
C PRO A 247 -5.78 1.32 -1.65
N SER A 248 -6.45 1.70 -0.57
CA SER A 248 -5.97 1.36 0.78
C SER A 248 -6.35 -0.09 1.10
N PHE A 249 -5.35 -0.95 1.25
CA PHE A 249 -5.56 -2.35 1.68
C PHE A 249 -6.20 -2.44 3.08
N GLY A 250 -6.14 -1.38 3.90
CA GLY A 250 -6.87 -1.29 5.16
C GLY A 250 -8.36 -1.04 4.97
N LEU A 251 -8.72 -0.14 4.05
CA LEU A 251 -10.11 0.11 3.66
C LEU A 251 -10.76 -1.10 2.99
N MET A 252 -9.99 -1.90 2.25
CA MET A 252 -10.49 -3.15 1.62
C MET A 252 -11.14 -4.11 2.62
N GLY A 253 -10.59 -4.26 3.82
CA GLY A 253 -11.17 -5.15 4.84
C GLY A 253 -12.52 -4.64 5.34
N HIS A 254 -12.70 -3.32 5.40
CA HIS A 254 -13.96 -2.69 5.77
C HIS A 254 -14.96 -2.71 4.60
N GLU A 255 -14.52 -2.45 3.38
CA GLU A 255 -15.34 -2.51 2.17
C GLU A 255 -15.80 -3.94 1.89
N SER A 256 -14.95 -4.96 2.07
CA SER A 256 -15.37 -6.38 1.95
C SER A 256 -16.43 -6.77 2.99
N LEU A 257 -16.39 -6.15 4.19
CA LEU A 257 -17.39 -6.36 5.23
C LEU A 257 -18.72 -5.67 4.90
N ILE A 258 -18.70 -4.54 4.17
CA ILE A 258 -19.90 -3.83 3.71
C ILE A 258 -20.48 -4.52 2.47
N MET A 259 -19.63 -5.04 1.58
CA MET A 259 -19.98 -5.75 0.35
C MET A 259 -20.26 -7.24 0.59
N GLN A 260 -21.07 -7.57 1.60
CA GLN A 260 -21.38 -8.92 2.13
C GLN A 260 -21.84 -10.00 1.11
N GLN A 261 -21.71 -9.80 -0.20
CA GLN A 261 -22.07 -10.76 -1.25
C GLN A 261 -21.12 -10.75 -2.48
N SER A 262 -19.89 -10.25 -2.40
CA SER A 262 -18.95 -10.29 -3.54
C SER A 262 -17.77 -11.24 -3.33
N ASP A 263 -17.29 -11.85 -4.43
CA ASP A 263 -16.08 -12.69 -4.52
C ASP A 263 -14.77 -11.94 -4.14
N ILE A 264 -14.88 -10.67 -3.75
CA ILE A 264 -13.78 -9.79 -3.31
C ILE A 264 -13.15 -10.27 -2.01
N GLY A 265 -13.93 -10.82 -1.08
CA GLY A 265 -13.39 -11.36 0.18
C GLY A 265 -12.32 -12.42 -0.10
N ALA A 266 -12.61 -13.38 -0.99
CA ALA A 266 -11.66 -14.43 -1.36
C ALA A 266 -10.42 -13.89 -2.10
N ILE A 267 -10.57 -12.83 -2.91
CA ILE A 267 -9.47 -12.15 -3.59
C ILE A 267 -8.58 -11.42 -2.56
N ALA A 268 -9.19 -10.64 -1.66
CA ALA A 268 -8.50 -9.87 -0.64
C ALA A 268 -7.81 -10.79 0.39
N ASP A 269 -8.46 -11.87 0.81
CA ASP A 269 -7.91 -12.89 1.71
C ASP A 269 -6.68 -13.56 1.07
N SER A 270 -6.70 -13.84 -0.24
CA SER A 270 -5.55 -14.40 -0.95
C SER A 270 -4.32 -13.47 -1.03
N VAL A 271 -4.49 -12.17 -0.79
CA VAL A 271 -3.37 -11.19 -0.71
C VAL A 271 -2.95 -10.96 0.72
N LYS A 272 -3.92 -10.85 1.63
CA LYS A 272 -3.72 -10.55 3.04
C LYS A 272 -3.03 -11.70 3.78
N ASP A 273 -3.45 -12.94 3.52
CA ASP A 273 -2.91 -14.11 4.21
C ASP A 273 -1.55 -14.56 3.67
N TYR A 274 -1.22 -14.17 2.43
CA TYR A 274 0.00 -14.60 1.74
C TYR A 274 1.04 -13.51 1.52
N SER A 275 0.84 -12.34 2.13
CA SER A 275 1.83 -11.24 2.14
C SER A 275 2.32 -10.82 0.75
N VAL A 276 1.53 -11.02 -0.31
CA VAL A 276 1.93 -10.69 -1.70
C VAL A 276 2.27 -9.20 -1.81
N LYS A 277 1.50 -8.35 -1.13
CA LYS A 277 1.73 -6.90 -1.02
C LYS A 277 3.04 -6.52 -0.30
N ASP A 278 3.56 -7.41 0.54
CA ASP A 278 4.78 -7.17 1.33
C ASP A 278 6.06 -7.45 0.51
N CYS A 279 5.93 -7.74 -0.78
CA CYS A 279 7.05 -8.07 -1.65
C CYS A 279 8.09 -6.93 -1.71
N LEU A 280 9.27 -7.17 -1.10
CA LEU A 280 10.40 -6.22 -1.11
C LEU A 280 11.14 -6.11 -2.46
N ARG A 281 10.65 -6.77 -3.52
CA ARG A 281 11.24 -6.76 -4.88
C ARG A 281 12.72 -7.18 -4.99
N CYS A 282 13.29 -7.77 -3.93
CA CYS A 282 14.71 -8.16 -3.83
C CYS A 282 15.17 -9.24 -4.82
N GLY A 283 14.25 -10.04 -5.37
CA GLY A 283 14.57 -11.05 -6.40
C GLY A 283 15.22 -12.35 -5.89
N LYS A 284 15.35 -12.55 -4.58
CA LYS A 284 15.91 -13.80 -4.00
C LYS A 284 15.17 -15.08 -4.41
N CYS A 285 13.91 -14.98 -4.80
CA CYS A 285 13.12 -16.10 -5.31
C CYS A 285 13.50 -16.54 -6.74
N LYS A 286 14.21 -15.71 -7.52
CA LYS A 286 14.53 -15.98 -8.93
C LYS A 286 15.40 -17.24 -9.13
N PRO A 287 16.53 -17.42 -8.42
CA PRO A 287 17.44 -18.53 -8.71
C PRO A 287 16.87 -19.92 -8.38
N VAL A 288 15.90 -19.99 -7.46
CA VAL A 288 15.34 -21.26 -6.96
C VAL A 288 14.08 -21.71 -7.72
N CYS A 289 13.51 -20.84 -8.57
CA CYS A 289 12.23 -21.11 -9.20
C CYS A 289 12.39 -21.93 -10.49
N SER A 290 11.76 -23.11 -10.55
CA SER A 290 11.81 -24.02 -11.70
C SER A 290 11.23 -23.45 -13.00
N THR A 291 10.45 -22.37 -12.91
CA THR A 291 9.85 -21.70 -14.06
C THR A 291 10.59 -20.41 -14.42
N HIS A 292 11.70 -20.10 -13.74
CA HIS A 292 12.44 -18.89 -14.00
C HIS A 292 13.27 -19.00 -15.29
N VAL A 293 13.00 -18.13 -16.26
CA VAL A 293 13.78 -18.01 -17.48
C VAL A 293 14.19 -16.55 -17.66
N PRO A 294 15.44 -16.16 -17.37
CA PRO A 294 15.86 -14.75 -17.29
C PRO A 294 15.57 -13.90 -18.54
N ARG A 295 15.58 -14.52 -19.73
CA ARG A 295 15.33 -13.85 -21.02
C ARG A 295 13.88 -13.93 -21.50
N ALA A 296 13.02 -14.64 -20.80
CA ALA A 296 11.62 -14.79 -21.18
C ALA A 296 10.78 -13.64 -20.60
N ASN A 297 9.49 -13.64 -20.93
CA ASN A 297 8.56 -12.60 -20.48
C ASN A 297 8.36 -12.61 -18.95
N LEU A 298 7.59 -11.64 -18.47
CA LEU A 298 7.30 -11.39 -17.06
C LEU A 298 6.74 -12.64 -16.32
N LEU A 299 6.00 -13.49 -17.02
CA LEU A 299 5.41 -14.73 -16.48
C LEU A 299 6.43 -15.85 -16.26
N TYR A 300 7.71 -15.65 -16.58
CA TYR A 300 8.80 -16.58 -16.27
C TYR A 300 9.75 -15.99 -15.21
N SER A 301 9.25 -15.10 -14.36
CA SER A 301 9.99 -14.55 -13.23
C SER A 301 9.15 -14.69 -11.96
N PRO A 302 9.59 -15.44 -10.94
CA PRO A 302 8.79 -15.63 -9.72
C PRO A 302 8.49 -14.31 -9.01
N ARG A 303 9.46 -13.38 -9.00
CA ARG A 303 9.25 -12.03 -8.44
C ARG A 303 8.19 -11.29 -9.23
N ASP A 304 8.27 -11.32 -10.55
CA ASP A 304 7.41 -10.47 -11.36
C ASP A 304 5.99 -11.05 -11.43
N LYS A 305 5.80 -12.37 -11.23
CA LYS A 305 4.49 -12.98 -10.95
C LYS A 305 3.85 -12.45 -9.67
N ILE A 306 4.60 -12.40 -8.56
CA ILE A 306 4.11 -11.84 -7.29
C ILE A 306 3.62 -10.40 -7.52
N LEU A 307 4.40 -9.60 -8.25
CA LEU A 307 4.02 -8.22 -8.59
C LEU A 307 2.81 -8.15 -9.52
N ALA A 308 2.74 -8.99 -10.55
CA ALA A 308 1.60 -9.04 -11.46
C ALA A 308 0.30 -9.44 -10.73
N THR A 309 0.37 -10.41 -9.82
CA THR A 309 -0.76 -10.80 -8.98
C THR A 309 -1.24 -9.62 -8.13
N SER A 310 -0.34 -8.87 -7.47
CA SER A 310 -0.71 -7.67 -6.71
C SER A 310 -1.42 -6.64 -7.59
N LEU A 311 -0.83 -6.30 -8.74
CA LEU A 311 -1.39 -5.30 -9.65
C LEU A 311 -2.73 -5.72 -10.26
N LEU A 312 -2.91 -7.01 -10.59
CA LEU A 312 -4.19 -7.52 -11.10
C LEU A 312 -5.28 -7.46 -10.03
N ILE A 313 -4.93 -7.69 -8.77
CA ILE A 313 -5.89 -7.62 -7.66
C ILE A 313 -6.27 -6.16 -7.38
N GLU A 314 -5.32 -5.24 -7.39
CA GLU A 314 -5.62 -3.80 -7.36
C GLU A 314 -6.54 -3.38 -8.52
N ALA A 315 -6.30 -3.89 -9.72
CA ALA A 315 -7.15 -3.64 -10.88
C ALA A 315 -8.57 -4.23 -10.74
N PHE A 316 -8.68 -5.46 -10.21
CA PHE A 316 -9.98 -6.09 -9.91
C PHE A 316 -10.78 -5.24 -8.93
N LEU A 317 -10.13 -4.77 -7.86
CA LEU A 317 -10.77 -3.94 -6.84
C LEU A 317 -11.20 -2.59 -7.39
N TYR A 318 -10.32 -1.92 -8.14
CA TYR A 318 -10.67 -0.67 -8.80
C TYR A 318 -11.88 -0.83 -9.72
N GLU A 319 -11.88 -1.87 -10.57
CA GLU A 319 -12.99 -2.11 -11.50
C GLU A 319 -14.29 -2.44 -10.77
N GLU A 320 -14.24 -3.17 -9.67
CA GLU A 320 -15.43 -3.51 -8.91
C GLU A 320 -16.00 -2.30 -8.15
N GLN A 321 -15.14 -1.45 -7.58
CA GLN A 321 -15.57 -0.22 -6.91
C GLN A 321 -16.09 0.85 -7.87
N THR A 322 -15.48 0.95 -9.05
CA THR A 322 -15.80 2.02 -10.02
C THR A 322 -16.77 1.58 -11.12
N ARG A 323 -16.99 0.27 -11.29
CA ARG A 323 -17.82 -0.31 -12.35
C ARG A 323 -18.58 -1.52 -11.82
N ARG A 324 -19.60 -1.96 -12.56
CA ARG A 324 -20.34 -3.19 -12.24
C ARG A 324 -19.59 -4.42 -12.77
N GLY A 325 -18.54 -4.81 -12.06
CA GLY A 325 -17.82 -6.08 -12.28
C GLY A 325 -16.48 -5.95 -13.00
N VAL A 326 -15.74 -7.06 -12.97
CA VAL A 326 -14.34 -7.16 -13.41
C VAL A 326 -14.23 -7.52 -14.89
N SER A 327 -13.31 -6.87 -15.60
CA SER A 327 -13.01 -7.11 -17.01
C SER A 327 -12.60 -8.55 -17.29
N ILE A 328 -13.15 -9.13 -18.36
CA ILE A 328 -12.76 -10.46 -18.87
C ILE A 328 -11.26 -10.51 -19.14
N ARG A 329 -10.67 -9.42 -19.65
CA ARG A 329 -9.25 -9.35 -19.95
C ARG A 329 -8.37 -9.49 -18.70
N HIS A 330 -8.77 -8.89 -17.58
CA HIS A 330 -8.04 -9.05 -16.33
C HIS A 330 -8.18 -10.47 -15.77
N TRP A 331 -9.35 -11.11 -15.92
CA TRP A 331 -9.50 -12.54 -15.60
C TRP A 331 -8.57 -13.42 -16.42
N GLU A 332 -8.44 -13.15 -17.73
CA GLU A 332 -7.53 -13.90 -18.59
C GLU A 332 -6.06 -13.73 -18.19
N MET A 333 -5.66 -12.51 -17.80
CA MET A 333 -4.31 -12.25 -17.29
C MET A 333 -4.06 -12.95 -15.95
N PHE A 334 -5.06 -12.99 -15.07
CA PHE A 334 -4.98 -13.67 -13.78
C PHE A 334 -4.82 -15.19 -13.94
N ASP A 335 -5.59 -15.80 -14.86
CA ASP A 335 -5.44 -17.21 -15.26
C ASP A 335 -4.07 -17.50 -15.86
N ASP A 336 -3.56 -16.59 -16.71
CA ASP A 336 -2.25 -16.75 -17.33
C ASP A 336 -1.10 -16.75 -16.28
N VAL A 337 -1.14 -15.83 -15.30
CA VAL A 337 -0.17 -15.83 -14.19
C VAL A 337 -0.25 -17.14 -13.39
N ALA A 338 -1.47 -17.59 -13.06
CA ALA A 338 -1.68 -18.82 -12.31
C ALA A 338 -1.21 -20.08 -13.06
N ALA A 339 -1.31 -20.10 -14.39
CA ALA A 339 -0.87 -21.22 -15.23
C ALA A 339 0.66 -21.38 -15.25
N HIS A 340 1.41 -20.30 -15.06
CA HIS A 340 2.87 -20.30 -15.17
C HIS A 340 3.59 -20.73 -13.88
N CYS A 341 2.91 -21.18 -12.83
CA CYS A 341 3.52 -21.65 -11.59
C CYS A 341 3.38 -23.18 -11.42
N THR A 342 4.47 -23.84 -11.02
CA THR A 342 4.50 -25.31 -10.79
C THR A 342 4.08 -25.71 -9.38
N VAL A 343 3.79 -24.75 -8.49
CA VAL A 343 3.39 -25.03 -7.09
C VAL A 343 4.43 -25.90 -6.36
N CYS A 344 5.71 -25.57 -6.54
CA CYS A 344 6.82 -26.31 -5.92
C CYS A 344 7.31 -25.71 -4.60
N HIS A 345 6.73 -24.59 -4.15
CA HIS A 345 7.02 -23.90 -2.87
C HIS A 345 8.47 -23.43 -2.65
N LYS A 346 9.39 -23.64 -3.60
CA LYS A 346 10.81 -23.27 -3.48
C LYS A 346 11.06 -21.79 -3.24
N CYS A 347 10.12 -20.91 -3.62
CA CYS A 347 10.24 -19.46 -3.43
C CYS A 347 10.10 -19.02 -1.96
N LEU A 348 9.50 -19.84 -1.09
CA LEU A 348 9.25 -19.51 0.31
C LEU A 348 10.54 -19.30 1.10
N THR A 349 11.45 -20.27 1.07
CA THR A 349 12.69 -20.28 1.87
C THR A 349 13.57 -19.04 1.66
N PRO A 350 13.92 -18.62 0.42
CA PRO A 350 14.75 -17.44 0.21
C PRO A 350 14.01 -16.10 0.36
N CYS A 351 12.69 -16.11 0.60
CA CYS A 351 11.90 -14.89 0.71
C CYS A 351 12.04 -14.27 2.12
N PRO A 352 12.52 -13.01 2.24
CA PRO A 352 12.68 -12.35 3.54
C PRO A 352 11.33 -12.09 4.24
N VAL A 353 10.27 -11.91 3.46
CA VAL A 353 8.89 -11.68 3.92
C VAL A 353 8.01 -12.94 3.79
N LYS A 354 8.62 -14.11 3.60
CA LYS A 354 7.96 -15.43 3.65
C LYS A 354 6.76 -15.62 2.69
N ILE A 355 6.76 -14.93 1.55
CA ILE A 355 5.76 -15.17 0.50
C ILE A 355 5.98 -16.57 -0.12
N ASP A 356 4.96 -17.43 -0.02
CA ASP A 356 4.87 -18.66 -0.79
C ASP A 356 3.95 -18.49 -2.01
N PHE A 357 4.55 -18.28 -3.17
CA PHE A 357 3.79 -18.13 -4.40
C PHE A 357 3.11 -19.43 -4.87
N GLY A 358 3.50 -20.60 -4.34
CA GLY A 358 2.82 -21.86 -4.56
C GLY A 358 1.41 -21.83 -4.00
N ASP A 359 1.26 -21.44 -2.74
CA ASP A 359 -0.04 -21.28 -2.08
C ASP A 359 -0.89 -20.20 -2.73
N VAL A 360 -0.28 -19.04 -3.04
CA VAL A 360 -0.94 -17.97 -3.79
C VAL A 360 -1.52 -18.52 -5.10
N THR A 361 -0.72 -19.27 -5.87
CA THR A 361 -1.18 -19.88 -7.13
C THR A 361 -2.34 -20.85 -6.92
N MET A 362 -2.30 -21.69 -5.88
CA MET A 362 -3.39 -22.63 -5.58
C MET A 362 -4.70 -21.88 -5.32
N ASN A 363 -4.65 -20.79 -4.57
CA ASN A 363 -5.83 -19.95 -4.32
C ASN A 363 -6.30 -19.23 -5.56
N MET A 364 -5.39 -18.67 -6.36
CA MET A 364 -5.73 -18.08 -7.66
C MET A 364 -6.50 -19.08 -8.53
N ARG A 365 -6.01 -20.34 -8.64
CA ARG A 365 -6.67 -21.40 -9.41
C ARG A 365 -8.02 -21.80 -8.81
N ASN A 366 -8.12 -21.90 -7.50
CA ASN A 366 -9.37 -22.21 -6.82
C ASN A 366 -10.43 -21.14 -7.06
N LEU A 367 -10.04 -19.87 -6.99
CA LEU A 367 -10.90 -18.73 -7.30
C LEU A 367 -11.38 -18.78 -8.77
N LEU A 368 -10.45 -18.91 -9.71
CA LEU A 368 -10.76 -19.02 -11.14
C LEU A 368 -11.75 -20.15 -11.45
N ARG A 369 -11.60 -21.30 -10.77
CA ARG A 369 -12.52 -22.43 -10.89
C ARG A 369 -13.90 -22.11 -10.32
N LYS A 370 -13.97 -21.56 -9.10
CA LYS A 370 -15.25 -21.18 -8.45
C LYS A 370 -16.04 -20.17 -9.30
N MET A 371 -15.34 -19.21 -9.92
CA MET A 371 -15.95 -18.17 -10.73
C MET A 371 -16.21 -18.58 -12.19
N GLY A 372 -15.80 -19.79 -12.60
CA GLY A 372 -15.94 -20.24 -14.00
C GLY A 372 -15.13 -19.40 -15.00
N LYS A 373 -14.01 -18.80 -14.56
CA LYS A 373 -13.15 -17.93 -15.38
C LYS A 373 -11.86 -18.59 -15.87
N GLN A 374 -11.66 -19.87 -15.56
CA GLN A 374 -10.52 -20.64 -16.03
C GLN A 374 -10.59 -20.86 -17.54
N ARG A 375 -9.48 -20.67 -18.26
CA ARG A 375 -9.42 -21.01 -19.69
C ARG A 375 -9.38 -22.52 -19.89
N PHE A 376 -10.16 -23.00 -20.84
CA PHE A 376 -10.09 -24.39 -21.26
C PHE A 376 -8.76 -24.66 -21.98
N ASN A 377 -7.99 -25.61 -21.46
CA ASN A 377 -6.79 -26.12 -22.11
C ASN A 377 -6.97 -27.62 -22.38
N PRO A 378 -6.98 -28.05 -23.66
CA PRO A 378 -7.21 -29.44 -24.01
C PRO A 378 -6.10 -30.38 -23.50
N GLY A 379 -4.86 -29.89 -23.42
CA GLY A 379 -3.74 -30.65 -22.84
C GLY A 379 -3.95 -30.89 -21.35
N THR A 380 -4.30 -29.84 -20.59
CA THR A 380 -4.62 -29.96 -19.16
C THR A 380 -5.82 -30.89 -18.93
N ALA A 381 -6.89 -30.75 -19.72
CA ALA A 381 -8.07 -31.60 -19.62
C ALA A 381 -7.73 -33.07 -19.87
N ALA A 382 -6.95 -33.38 -20.91
CA ALA A 382 -6.48 -34.73 -21.20
C ALA A 382 -5.56 -35.29 -20.11
N SER A 383 -4.64 -34.48 -19.58
CA SER A 383 -3.79 -34.88 -18.45
C SER A 383 -4.59 -35.16 -17.19
N MET A 384 -5.56 -34.32 -16.84
CA MET A 384 -6.42 -34.53 -15.68
C MET A 384 -7.33 -35.75 -15.86
N LEU A 385 -7.85 -35.98 -17.06
CA LEU A 385 -8.61 -37.20 -17.39
C LEU A 385 -7.75 -38.44 -17.15
N PHE A 386 -6.49 -38.43 -17.60
CA PHE A 386 -5.57 -39.54 -17.38
C PHE A 386 -5.20 -39.73 -15.90
N LEU A 387 -4.95 -38.64 -15.16
CA LEU A 387 -4.56 -38.70 -13.74
C LEU A 387 -5.73 -39.09 -12.82
N ASN A 388 -6.96 -38.75 -13.19
CA ASN A 388 -8.16 -39.05 -12.41
C ASN A 388 -8.83 -40.36 -12.84
N ALA A 389 -8.37 -41.02 -13.91
CA ALA A 389 -8.92 -42.30 -14.34
C ALA A 389 -8.59 -43.39 -13.31
N THR A 390 -9.63 -44.00 -12.74
CA THR A 390 -9.52 -45.11 -11.79
C THR A 390 -9.73 -46.47 -12.45
N ASP A 391 -10.39 -46.51 -13.61
CA ASP A 391 -10.69 -47.73 -14.35
C ASP A 391 -9.45 -48.27 -15.12
N PRO A 392 -9.07 -49.54 -14.94
CA PRO A 392 -7.88 -50.12 -15.57
C PRO A 392 -7.88 -50.08 -17.10
N ASP A 393 -9.03 -50.26 -17.74
CA ASP A 393 -9.12 -50.29 -19.21
C ASP A 393 -9.01 -48.89 -19.80
N THR A 394 -9.61 -47.91 -19.14
CA THR A 394 -9.45 -46.48 -19.42
C THR A 394 -7.99 -46.04 -19.29
N ILE A 395 -7.29 -46.47 -18.22
CA ILE A 395 -5.86 -46.18 -18.02
C ILE A 395 -5.00 -46.81 -19.13
N LYS A 396 -5.25 -48.08 -19.49
CA LYS A 396 -4.52 -48.75 -20.57
C LYS A 396 -4.72 -48.06 -21.92
N LEU A 397 -5.96 -47.69 -22.23
CA LEU A 397 -6.29 -46.99 -23.46
C LEU A 397 -5.60 -45.63 -23.51
N ALA A 398 -5.74 -44.81 -22.46
CA ALA A 398 -5.13 -43.49 -22.37
C ALA A 398 -3.60 -43.56 -22.40
N ARG A 399 -2.97 -44.52 -21.73
CA ARG A 399 -1.51 -44.75 -21.81
C ARG A 399 -1.09 -45.13 -23.23
N LYS A 400 -1.82 -46.02 -23.90
CA LYS A 400 -1.51 -46.46 -25.27
C LYS A 400 -1.61 -45.29 -26.27
N THR A 401 -2.65 -44.46 -26.15
CA THR A 401 -2.90 -43.35 -27.06
C THR A 401 -2.01 -42.13 -26.76
N MET A 402 -1.99 -41.65 -25.51
CA MET A 402 -1.27 -40.42 -25.14
C MET A 402 0.25 -40.63 -25.08
N ILE A 403 0.71 -41.71 -24.45
CA ILE A 403 2.15 -41.96 -24.26
C ILE A 403 2.67 -42.81 -25.41
N GLY A 404 2.06 -43.97 -25.66
CA GLY A 404 2.53 -44.92 -26.67
C GLY A 404 2.55 -44.35 -28.08
N TRP A 405 1.42 -43.85 -28.56
CA TRP A 405 1.29 -43.27 -29.90
C TRP A 405 1.72 -41.80 -29.92
N GLY A 406 1.26 -41.00 -28.95
CA GLY A 406 1.58 -39.58 -28.88
C GLY A 406 3.10 -39.31 -28.86
N TYR A 407 3.89 -40.02 -28.06
CA TYR A 407 5.34 -39.81 -28.02
C TYR A 407 6.00 -40.28 -29.32
N LYS A 408 5.57 -41.40 -29.90
CA LYS A 408 6.08 -41.87 -31.20
C LYS A 408 5.83 -40.83 -32.31
N LEU A 409 4.62 -40.28 -32.38
CA LEU A 409 4.26 -39.24 -33.34
C LEU A 409 5.05 -37.95 -33.11
N GLN A 410 5.22 -37.52 -31.86
CA GLN A 410 6.01 -36.34 -31.54
C GLN A 410 7.49 -36.53 -31.89
N ARG A 411 8.06 -37.72 -31.62
CA ARG A 411 9.44 -38.05 -32.00
C ARG A 411 9.62 -38.02 -33.51
N LEU A 412 8.68 -38.59 -34.28
CA LEU A 412 8.69 -38.51 -35.74
C LEU A 412 8.61 -37.05 -36.20
N GLY A 413 7.72 -36.25 -35.60
CA GLY A 413 7.62 -34.82 -35.88
C GLY A 413 8.89 -34.05 -35.57
N ASN A 414 9.56 -34.33 -34.45
CA ASN A 414 10.88 -33.77 -34.13
C ASN A 414 11.90 -34.15 -35.21
N ASP A 415 12.02 -35.44 -35.54
CA ASP A 415 13.02 -35.92 -36.50
C ASP A 415 12.82 -35.31 -37.90
N VAL A 416 11.57 -35.10 -38.34
CA VAL A 416 11.22 -34.45 -39.62
C VAL A 416 11.44 -32.94 -39.59
N PHE A 417 11.01 -32.24 -38.54
CA PHE A 417 10.94 -30.77 -38.52
C PHE A 417 12.09 -30.08 -37.77
N ARG A 418 12.99 -30.82 -37.10
CA ARG A 418 14.09 -30.26 -36.28
C ARG A 418 15.00 -29.29 -37.04
N LYS A 419 15.27 -29.54 -38.33
CA LYS A 419 16.10 -28.63 -39.16
C LYS A 419 15.42 -27.29 -39.41
N LEU A 420 14.09 -27.28 -39.56
CA LEU A 420 13.27 -26.08 -39.73
C LEU A 420 13.08 -25.34 -38.41
N ALA A 421 12.91 -26.07 -37.30
CA ALA A 421 12.76 -25.53 -35.96
C ALA A 421 14.04 -24.85 -35.42
N ARG A 422 15.24 -25.34 -35.82
CA ARG A 422 16.55 -24.83 -35.35
C ARG A 422 16.79 -23.34 -35.61
N LYS A 423 16.30 -22.79 -36.73
CA LYS A 423 16.48 -21.37 -37.06
C LYS A 423 15.76 -20.45 -36.07
N GLN A 424 14.56 -20.83 -35.67
CA GLN A 424 13.74 -20.04 -34.73
C GLN A 424 14.20 -20.22 -33.28
N THR A 425 14.72 -21.38 -32.91
CA THR A 425 15.13 -21.65 -31.52
C THR A 425 16.49 -21.07 -31.16
N ALA A 426 17.33 -20.78 -32.17
CA ALA A 426 18.57 -20.03 -31.99
C ALA A 426 18.34 -18.53 -31.70
N HIS A 427 17.29 -17.95 -32.28
CA HIS A 427 16.90 -16.55 -32.10
C HIS A 427 15.39 -16.46 -31.86
N PRO A 428 14.90 -16.79 -30.65
CA PRO A 428 13.48 -16.73 -30.37
C PRO A 428 12.98 -15.27 -30.47
N PRO A 429 11.87 -15.01 -31.19
CA PRO A 429 11.30 -13.67 -31.26
C PRO A 429 10.77 -13.23 -29.88
N ALA A 430 10.67 -11.92 -29.67
CA ALA A 430 10.10 -11.37 -28.44
C ALA A 430 8.64 -11.84 -28.27
N THR A 431 8.33 -12.41 -27.11
CA THR A 431 7.01 -12.99 -26.81
C THR A 431 6.06 -11.90 -26.31
N VAL A 432 5.59 -11.06 -27.23
CA VAL A 432 4.68 -9.93 -26.92
C VAL A 432 3.20 -10.31 -27.02
N ASN A 433 2.86 -11.36 -27.76
CA ASN A 433 1.48 -11.83 -27.99
C ASN A 433 1.41 -13.37 -27.96
N LYS A 434 0.18 -13.91 -28.06
CA LYS A 434 -0.03 -15.35 -28.22
C LYS A 434 0.80 -15.86 -29.41
N PRO A 435 1.66 -16.89 -29.21
CA PRO A 435 2.49 -17.41 -30.29
C PRO A 435 1.60 -17.91 -31.43
N THR A 436 1.99 -17.65 -32.67
CA THR A 436 1.24 -18.14 -33.82
C THR A 436 1.24 -19.68 -33.82
N VAL A 437 0.28 -20.29 -34.50
CA VAL A 437 0.18 -21.77 -34.58
C VAL A 437 1.50 -22.38 -35.03
N LYS A 438 2.19 -21.73 -35.98
CA LYS A 438 3.52 -22.14 -36.46
C LYS A 438 4.55 -22.20 -35.33
N GLU A 439 4.59 -21.20 -34.46
CA GLU A 439 5.54 -21.13 -33.36
C GLU A 439 5.22 -22.16 -32.27
N GLN A 440 3.94 -22.39 -31.99
CA GLN A 440 3.49 -23.44 -31.07
C GLN A 440 3.91 -24.83 -31.56
N VAL A 441 3.71 -25.11 -32.85
CA VAL A 441 4.14 -26.37 -33.48
C VAL A 441 5.67 -26.51 -33.39
N ILE A 442 6.41 -25.45 -33.75
CA ILE A 442 7.89 -25.45 -33.69
C ILE A 442 8.38 -25.69 -32.27
N PHE A 443 7.77 -25.06 -31.25
CA PHE A 443 8.13 -25.28 -29.85
C PHE A 443 7.84 -26.73 -29.42
N PHE A 444 6.67 -27.27 -29.80
CA PHE A 444 6.27 -28.64 -29.50
C PHE A 444 7.20 -29.68 -30.12
N VAL A 445 7.67 -29.46 -31.36
CA VAL A 445 8.59 -30.38 -32.05
C VAL A 445 10.08 -30.08 -31.78
N ASN A 446 10.43 -29.06 -30.99
CA ASN A 446 11.84 -28.69 -30.78
C ASN A 446 12.59 -29.66 -29.85
N LYS A 447 11.95 -30.10 -28.77
CA LYS A 447 12.53 -31.07 -27.82
C LYS A 447 11.89 -32.44 -28.03
N LYS A 448 12.71 -33.47 -28.16
CA LYS A 448 12.24 -34.85 -28.29
C LYS A 448 11.65 -35.29 -26.95
N MET A 449 10.41 -35.77 -26.95
CA MET A 449 9.79 -36.38 -25.77
C MET A 449 10.48 -37.72 -25.44
N PRO A 450 10.39 -38.20 -24.18
CA PRO A 450 11.01 -39.45 -23.73
C PRO A 450 10.72 -40.66 -24.63
#